data_AF-A0A7S4UCS6-F1
#
_entry.id   AF-A0A7S4UCS6-F1
#
_cell.length_a   1.000
_cell.length_b   1.000
_cell.length_c   1.000
_cell.angle_alpha   90.00
_cell.angle_beta   90.00
_cell.angle_gamma   90.00
#
_symmetry.space_group_name_H-M   'P 1'
#
loop_
_entity.id
_entity.type
_entity.pdbx_description
1 polymer ?
#
loop_
_entity_poly.entity_id
_entity_poly.type
_entity_poly.pdbx_seq_one_letter_code
_entity_poly.pdbx_strand_id
1 'polypeptide(L)'
;EYVAGEKRVSSRINFLSEIEKLTDSSTNVQILITKDFLREVAHWLRPRSHTDLPPALVRDKLLYILEKIPCTGGMRRSEDNYDLTDITKEEWTGLTPCDLLSSGDLGSVIRFYSERAEESMENRQIARSLCERWAALLVRQNSDDIEDEVRESVQYQ
;
A
#
# COMPACT_ATOMS: atom_id res chain seq x y z
N GLU A 1 -29.56 -3.99 22.64
CA GLU A 1 -28.33 -3.18 22.69
C GLU A 1 -27.60 -3.13 21.33
N TYR A 2 -28.26 -2.64 20.26
CA TYR A 2 -27.72 -2.67 18.88
C TYR A 2 -27.16 -1.31 18.38
N VAL A 3 -27.27 -0.24 19.17
CA VAL A 3 -27.08 1.15 18.69
C VAL A 3 -25.59 1.57 18.60
N ALA A 4 -24.69 0.91 19.32
CA ALA A 4 -23.27 1.29 19.35
C ALA A 4 -22.48 0.82 18.11
N GLY A 5 -22.88 -0.31 17.52
CA GLY A 5 -22.22 -0.89 16.34
C GLY A 5 -22.46 -0.07 15.08
N GLU A 6 -23.72 0.30 14.81
CA GLU A 6 -24.11 1.05 13.61
C GLU A 6 -23.51 2.46 13.57
N LYS A 7 -23.50 3.16 14.70
CA LYS A 7 -22.87 4.50 14.79
C LYS A 7 -21.38 4.46 14.46
N ARG A 8 -20.65 3.43 14.90
CA ARG A 8 -19.20 3.29 14.61
C ARG A 8 -18.92 2.96 13.15
N VAL A 9 -19.76 2.14 12.51
CA VAL A 9 -19.63 1.85 11.07
C VAL A 9 -19.86 3.13 10.27
N SER A 10 -20.89 3.92 10.59
CA SER A 10 -21.16 5.20 9.92
C SER A 10 -19.98 6.18 10.03
N SER A 11 -19.37 6.33 11.21
CA SER A 11 -18.19 7.20 11.38
C SER A 11 -16.99 6.74 10.56
N ARG A 12 -16.72 5.42 10.51
CA ARG A 12 -15.62 4.87 9.70
C ARG A 12 -15.84 5.08 8.20
N ILE A 13 -17.06 4.86 7.72
CA ILE A 13 -17.38 5.05 6.29
C ILE A 13 -17.29 6.52 5.88
N ASN A 14 -17.72 7.45 6.73
CA ASN A 14 -17.56 8.88 6.49
C ASN A 14 -16.08 9.27 6.44
N PHE A 15 -15.28 8.78 7.39
CA PHE A 15 -13.83 8.97 7.38
C PHE A 15 -13.20 8.44 6.09
N LEU A 16 -13.49 7.19 5.70
CA LEU A 16 -12.95 6.60 4.48
C LEU A 16 -13.36 7.36 3.22
N SER A 17 -14.56 7.93 3.18
CA SER A 17 -15.01 8.77 2.06
C SER A 17 -14.21 10.08 1.96
N GLU A 18 -13.77 10.65 3.08
CA GLU A 18 -12.86 11.80 3.03
C GLU A 18 -11.45 11.40 2.61
N ILE A 19 -10.94 10.26 3.09
CA ILE A 19 -9.64 9.73 2.69
C ILE A 19 -9.60 9.44 1.19
N GLU A 20 -10.67 8.87 0.64
CA GLU A 20 -10.79 8.57 -0.78
C GLU A 20 -10.59 9.84 -1.64
N LYS A 21 -11.16 10.98 -1.26
CA LYS A 21 -10.94 12.26 -1.97
C LYS A 21 -9.49 12.74 -1.89
N LEU A 22 -8.77 12.36 -0.84
CA LEU A 22 -7.37 12.72 -0.66
C LEU A 22 -6.44 11.86 -1.53
N THR A 23 -6.90 10.69 -1.99
CA THR A 23 -6.08 9.81 -2.85
C THR A 23 -5.86 10.34 -4.25
N ASP A 24 -6.63 11.34 -4.69
CA ASP A 24 -6.48 11.95 -6.03
C ASP A 24 -5.31 12.95 -6.12
N SER A 25 -4.62 13.24 -5.00
CA SER A 25 -3.48 14.17 -4.94
C SER A 25 -2.24 13.50 -4.36
N SER A 26 -1.12 13.53 -5.10
CA SER A 26 0.15 12.90 -4.69
C SER A 26 0.66 13.42 -3.34
N THR A 27 0.60 14.74 -3.12
CA THR A 27 0.95 15.38 -1.84
C THR A 27 0.12 14.86 -0.66
N ASN A 28 -1.18 14.63 -0.86
CA ASN A 28 -2.05 14.14 0.19
C ASN A 28 -1.83 12.65 0.45
N VAL A 29 -1.60 11.85 -0.60
CA VAL A 29 -1.19 10.45 -0.48
C VAL A 29 0.07 10.33 0.37
N GLN A 30 1.05 11.20 0.17
CA GLN A 30 2.27 11.26 1.00
C GLN A 30 1.98 11.52 2.48
N ILE A 31 1.07 12.45 2.78
CA ILE A 31 0.68 12.75 4.16
C ILE A 31 -0.06 11.58 4.81
N LEU A 32 -0.89 10.86 4.05
CA LEU A 32 -1.58 9.66 4.56
C LEU A 32 -0.58 8.58 4.93
N ILE A 33 0.30 8.28 3.99
CA ILE A 33 1.36 7.28 4.12
C ILE A 33 2.26 7.54 5.34
N THR A 34 2.73 8.78 5.53
CA THR A 34 3.65 9.16 6.61
C THR A 34 3.03 9.10 8.01
N LYS A 35 1.70 8.98 8.11
CA LYS A 35 0.95 8.99 9.38
C LYS A 35 0.49 7.60 9.84
N ASP A 36 1.25 6.54 9.55
CA ASP A 36 0.88 5.16 9.89
C ASP A 36 -0.49 4.73 9.32
N PHE A 37 -1.02 5.42 8.29
CA PHE A 37 -2.33 5.10 7.73
C PHE A 37 -2.41 3.67 7.24
N LEU A 38 -1.35 3.17 6.57
CA LEU A 38 -1.29 1.79 6.08
C LEU A 38 -1.38 0.76 7.21
N ARG A 39 -0.84 1.07 8.39
CA ARG A 39 -0.95 0.23 9.59
C ARG A 39 -2.40 0.18 10.09
N GLU A 40 -3.10 1.32 10.09
CA GLU A 40 -4.52 1.38 10.44
C GLU A 40 -5.39 0.62 9.42
N VAL A 41 -5.09 0.75 8.11
CA VAL A 41 -5.76 -0.02 7.06
C VAL A 41 -5.58 -1.52 7.30
N ALA A 42 -4.35 -1.96 7.58
CA ALA A 42 -4.07 -3.37 7.91
C ALA A 42 -4.87 -3.82 9.15
N HIS A 43 -4.92 -2.99 10.19
CA HIS A 43 -5.70 -3.27 11.40
C HIS A 43 -7.20 -3.41 11.12
N TRP A 44 -7.77 -2.56 10.25
CA TRP A 44 -9.20 -2.56 9.95
C TRP A 44 -9.59 -3.69 9.00
N LEU A 45 -8.68 -4.09 8.09
CA LEU A 45 -8.87 -5.23 7.20
C LEU A 45 -8.60 -6.56 7.90
N ARG A 46 -7.87 -6.59 9.02
CA ARG A 46 -7.52 -7.85 9.69
C ARG A 46 -8.80 -8.60 10.15
N PRO A 47 -9.01 -9.85 9.69
CA PRO A 47 -10.06 -10.70 10.22
C PRO A 47 -9.86 -10.96 11.71
N ARG A 48 -10.94 -11.02 12.48
CA ARG A 48 -10.87 -11.43 13.90
C ARG A 48 -10.74 -12.95 14.05
N SER A 49 -11.26 -13.68 13.07
CA SER A 49 -11.13 -15.12 12.92
C SER A 49 -11.27 -15.50 11.44
N HIS A 50 -11.11 -16.77 11.10
CA HIS A 50 -11.31 -17.25 9.72
C HIS A 50 -12.73 -17.01 9.19
N THR A 51 -13.73 -16.81 10.02
CA THR A 51 -15.12 -16.59 9.58
C THR A 51 -15.62 -15.18 9.89
N ASP A 52 -14.91 -14.43 10.72
CA ASP A 52 -15.29 -13.09 11.17
C ASP A 52 -14.48 -12.02 10.42
N LEU A 53 -14.99 -11.70 9.22
CA LEU A 53 -14.45 -10.66 8.37
C LEU A 53 -14.99 -9.28 8.77
N PRO A 54 -14.24 -8.19 8.54
CA PRO A 54 -14.76 -6.84 8.63
C PRO A 54 -16.00 -6.65 7.74
N PRO A 55 -16.86 -5.66 8.05
CA PRO A 55 -18.04 -5.38 7.23
C PRO A 55 -17.68 -5.17 5.76
N ALA A 56 -18.43 -5.77 4.83
CA ALA A 56 -18.11 -5.76 3.40
C ALA A 56 -17.81 -4.35 2.87
N LEU A 57 -18.67 -3.38 3.17
CA LEU A 57 -18.49 -1.98 2.76
C LEU A 57 -17.18 -1.34 3.23
N VAL A 58 -16.67 -1.75 4.40
CA VAL A 58 -15.35 -1.30 4.90
C VAL A 58 -14.24 -1.92 4.07
N ARG A 59 -14.36 -3.21 3.74
CA ARG A 59 -13.38 -3.92 2.90
C ARG A 59 -13.32 -3.32 1.50
N ASP A 60 -14.49 -3.12 0.88
CA ASP A 60 -14.64 -2.53 -0.46
C ASP A 60 -13.92 -1.17 -0.52
N LYS A 61 -14.23 -0.26 0.42
CA LYS A 61 -13.60 1.07 0.45
C LYS A 61 -12.10 1.02 0.72
N LEU A 62 -11.65 0.19 1.64
CA LEU A 62 -10.23 0.11 1.99
C LEU A 62 -9.40 -0.46 0.83
N LEU A 63 -9.88 -1.52 0.18
CA LEU A 63 -9.20 -2.10 -0.98
C LEU A 63 -9.17 -1.12 -2.16
N TYR A 64 -10.27 -0.41 -2.40
CA TYR A 64 -10.33 0.64 -3.42
C TYR A 64 -9.36 1.81 -3.14
N ILE A 65 -9.29 2.27 -1.89
CA ILE A 65 -8.33 3.30 -1.48
C ILE A 65 -6.88 2.82 -1.70
N LEU A 66 -6.57 1.58 -1.32
CA LEU A 66 -5.23 1.01 -1.53
C LEU A 66 -4.87 0.90 -3.02
N GLU A 67 -5.83 0.55 -3.87
CA GLU A 67 -5.62 0.46 -5.32
C GLU A 67 -5.19 1.80 -5.93
N LYS A 68 -5.75 2.90 -5.42
CA LYS A 68 -5.45 4.27 -5.85
C LYS A 68 -4.13 4.82 -5.34
N ILE A 69 -3.55 4.24 -4.30
CA ILE A 69 -2.28 4.74 -3.77
C ILE A 69 -1.16 4.39 -4.77
N PRO A 70 -0.53 5.39 -5.43
CA PRO A 70 0.63 5.14 -6.27
C PRO A 70 1.72 4.47 -5.43
N CYS A 71 2.22 3.35 -5.93
CA CYS A 71 3.37 2.66 -5.38
C CYS A 71 4.47 2.78 -6.43
N THR A 72 5.20 3.88 -6.42
CA THR A 72 6.41 4.05 -7.22
C THR A 72 7.58 3.58 -6.37
N GLY A 73 8.27 2.52 -6.81
CA GLY A 73 9.50 2.08 -6.14
C GLY A 73 10.50 3.22 -6.14
N GLY A 74 11.06 3.54 -4.98
CA GLY A 74 12.07 4.59 -4.90
C GLY A 74 13.30 4.21 -5.72
N MET A 75 13.72 5.08 -6.62
CA MET A 75 15.12 5.16 -7.04
C MET A 75 15.90 5.56 -5.79
N ARG A 76 16.82 4.70 -5.32
CA ARG A 76 17.74 5.07 -4.24
C ARG A 76 18.44 6.37 -4.64
N ARG A 77 18.52 7.30 -3.70
CA ARG A 77 19.39 8.47 -3.83
C ARG A 77 20.82 7.94 -3.97
N SER A 78 21.40 7.95 -5.17
CA SER A 78 22.86 8.05 -5.22
C SER A 78 23.20 9.40 -4.61
N GLU A 79 24.03 9.42 -3.58
CA GLU A 79 24.48 10.66 -2.94
C GLU A 79 25.34 11.51 -3.89
N ASP A 80 25.65 11.00 -5.08
CA ASP A 80 26.41 11.72 -6.09
C ASP A 80 25.53 12.17 -7.26
N ASN A 81 25.52 13.50 -7.42
CA ASN A 81 25.17 14.28 -8.60
C ASN A 81 23.70 14.69 -8.79
N TYR A 82 23.39 15.90 -8.34
CA TYR A 82 22.16 16.63 -8.61
C TYR A 82 22.13 17.12 -10.06
N ASP A 83 21.35 16.47 -10.93
CA ASP A 83 20.75 17.15 -12.08
C ASP A 83 19.23 17.16 -11.91
N LEU A 84 18.70 18.34 -11.56
CA LEU A 84 17.29 18.60 -11.25
C LEU A 84 16.40 18.70 -12.50
N THR A 85 16.93 18.40 -13.69
CA THR A 85 16.22 18.62 -14.96
C THR A 85 15.53 17.38 -15.55
N ASP A 86 15.81 16.17 -15.04
CA ASP A 86 15.30 14.90 -15.59
C ASP A 86 14.35 14.14 -14.65
N ILE A 87 13.58 14.85 -13.81
CA ILE A 87 12.45 14.23 -13.11
C ILE A 87 11.33 13.97 -14.13
N THR A 88 11.47 12.89 -14.90
CA THR A 88 10.42 12.37 -15.76
C THR A 88 9.32 11.76 -14.87
N LYS A 89 8.35 12.58 -14.47
CA LYS A 89 6.94 12.22 -14.17
C LYS A 89 6.63 11.00 -13.27
N GLU A 90 7.56 10.47 -12.51
CA GLU A 90 7.28 9.51 -11.45
C GLU A 90 7.34 10.27 -10.12
N GLU A 91 6.18 10.74 -9.67
CA GLU A 91 6.06 11.46 -8.40
C GLU A 91 6.58 10.56 -7.28
N TRP A 92 7.66 11.02 -6.65
CA TRP A 92 8.40 10.32 -5.63
C TRP A 92 7.52 10.15 -4.39
N THR A 93 7.23 8.90 -4.03
CA THR A 93 6.36 8.63 -2.86
C THR A 93 7.11 8.41 -1.55
N GLY A 94 8.45 8.48 -1.57
CA GLY A 94 9.29 8.35 -0.38
C GLY A 94 9.17 7.03 0.40
N LEU A 95 8.36 6.08 -0.04
CA LEU A 95 8.19 4.76 0.56
C LEU A 95 8.97 3.73 -0.22
N THR A 96 9.70 2.89 0.51
CA THR A 96 10.14 1.64 -0.09
C THR A 96 8.97 0.65 -0.14
N PRO A 97 8.94 -0.26 -1.13
CA PRO A 97 8.00 -1.38 -1.15
C PRO A 97 8.00 -2.19 0.15
N CYS A 98 9.16 -2.31 0.80
CA CYS A 98 9.31 -2.93 2.12
C CYS A 98 8.55 -2.20 3.22
N ASP A 99 8.60 -0.87 3.27
CA ASP A 99 7.86 -0.07 4.26
C ASP A 99 6.34 -0.23 4.10
N LEU A 100 5.88 -0.27 2.85
CA LEU A 100 4.48 -0.42 2.51
C LEU A 100 3.94 -1.81 2.88
N LEU A 101 4.72 -2.85 2.60
CA LEU A 101 4.33 -4.25 2.86
C LEU A 101 4.47 -4.64 4.34
N SER A 102 5.48 -4.09 5.02
CA SER A 102 5.75 -4.38 6.44
C SER A 102 4.87 -3.57 7.39
N SER A 103 4.22 -2.51 6.90
CA SER A 103 3.29 -1.68 7.67
C SER A 103 2.10 -2.50 8.20
N GLY A 104 2.20 -2.94 9.45
CA GLY A 104 1.12 -3.65 10.13
C GLY A 104 0.75 -5.01 9.54
N ASP A 105 1.67 -5.66 8.81
CA ASP A 105 1.45 -6.93 8.08
C ASP A 105 0.39 -6.81 6.97
N LEU A 106 0.32 -5.62 6.34
CA LEU A 106 -0.64 -5.33 5.27
C LEU A 106 -0.51 -6.32 4.10
N GLY A 107 0.71 -6.69 3.71
CA GLY A 107 0.94 -7.64 2.62
C GLY A 107 0.23 -8.98 2.84
N SER A 108 0.34 -9.56 4.04
CA SER A 108 -0.32 -10.84 4.37
C SER A 108 -1.83 -10.70 4.44
N VAL A 109 -2.35 -9.57 4.94
CA VAL A 109 -3.79 -9.30 4.98
C VAL A 109 -4.36 -9.20 3.56
N ILE A 110 -3.71 -8.49 2.65
CA ILE A 110 -4.16 -8.39 1.25
C ILE A 110 -4.10 -9.74 0.55
N ARG A 111 -3.03 -10.52 0.79
CA ARG A 111 -2.94 -11.89 0.27
C ARG A 111 -4.08 -12.78 0.78
N PHE A 112 -4.46 -12.67 2.05
CA PHE A 112 -5.59 -13.40 2.60
C PHE A 112 -6.89 -13.11 1.82
N TYR A 113 -7.15 -11.86 1.46
CA TYR A 113 -8.34 -11.49 0.69
C TYR A 113 -8.28 -11.94 -0.78
N SER A 114 -7.10 -12.02 -1.39
CA SER A 114 -6.94 -12.40 -2.80
C SER A 114 -7.27 -13.88 -3.08
N GLU A 115 -7.16 -14.73 -2.05
CA GLU A 115 -7.35 -16.18 -2.10
C GLU A 115 -8.72 -16.63 -1.53
N ARG A 116 -9.49 -15.72 -0.90
CA ARG A 116 -10.71 -16.05 -0.16
C ARG A 116 -11.95 -16.26 -1.03
N ALA A 117 -12.57 -17.43 -0.96
CA ALA A 117 -13.77 -17.76 -1.72
C ALA A 117 -15.01 -16.93 -1.30
N GLU A 118 -15.13 -16.61 -0.01
CA GLU A 118 -16.27 -15.85 0.54
C GLU A 118 -16.19 -14.34 0.29
N GLU A 119 -15.07 -13.86 -0.25
CA GLU A 119 -14.92 -12.46 -0.63
C GLU A 119 -15.59 -12.17 -1.99
N SER A 120 -15.95 -10.91 -2.23
CA SER A 120 -16.47 -10.48 -3.52
C SER A 120 -15.43 -10.69 -4.63
N MET A 121 -15.89 -10.93 -5.86
CA MET A 121 -15.00 -11.12 -7.01
C MET A 121 -14.17 -9.86 -7.28
N GLU A 122 -14.77 -8.68 -7.13
CA GLU A 122 -14.12 -7.39 -7.29
C GLU A 122 -13.00 -7.18 -6.27
N ASN A 123 -13.28 -7.38 -4.98
CA ASN A 123 -12.27 -7.27 -3.92
C ASN A 123 -11.12 -8.26 -4.10
N ARG A 124 -11.41 -9.50 -4.51
CA ARG A 124 -10.37 -10.47 -4.85
C ARG A 124 -9.48 -9.99 -5.99
N GLN A 125 -10.06 -9.43 -7.03
CA GLN A 125 -9.32 -8.95 -8.20
C GLN A 125 -8.43 -7.76 -7.84
N ILE A 126 -8.95 -6.82 -7.07
CA ILE A 126 -8.17 -5.69 -6.53
C ILE A 126 -7.01 -6.22 -5.68
N ALA A 127 -7.29 -7.13 -4.74
CA ALA A 127 -6.27 -7.70 -3.86
C ALA A 127 -5.18 -8.46 -4.64
N ARG A 128 -5.52 -9.18 -5.71
CA ARG A 128 -4.52 -9.82 -6.60
C ARG A 128 -3.67 -8.79 -7.33
N SER A 129 -4.30 -7.78 -7.93
CA SER A 129 -3.60 -6.67 -8.60
C SER A 129 -2.61 -5.97 -7.67
N LEU A 130 -3.01 -5.72 -6.41
CA LEU A 130 -2.13 -5.16 -5.38
C LEU A 130 -0.95 -6.09 -5.07
N CYS A 131 -1.21 -7.39 -4.85
CA CYS A 131 -0.15 -8.37 -4.58
C CYS A 131 0.88 -8.42 -5.72
N GLU A 132 0.42 -8.50 -6.97
CA GLU A 132 1.28 -8.56 -8.15
C GLU A 132 2.12 -7.28 -8.30
N ARG A 133 1.48 -6.12 -8.17
CA ARG A 133 2.13 -4.81 -8.29
C ARG A 133 3.20 -4.63 -7.21
N TRP A 134 2.90 -4.96 -5.95
CA TRP A 134 3.84 -4.80 -4.85
C TRP A 134 4.97 -5.83 -4.89
N ALA A 135 4.69 -7.07 -5.31
CA ALA A 135 5.73 -8.08 -5.54
C ALA A 135 6.69 -7.67 -6.65
N ALA A 136 6.19 -7.09 -7.75
CA ALA A 136 7.02 -6.59 -8.84
C ALA A 136 7.98 -5.48 -8.37
N LEU A 137 7.52 -4.61 -7.46
CA LEU A 137 8.38 -3.57 -6.89
C LEU A 137 9.50 -4.14 -6.01
N LEU A 138 9.23 -5.17 -5.21
CA LEU A 138 10.26 -5.86 -4.43
C LEU A 138 11.33 -6.52 -5.33
N VAL A 139 10.90 -7.14 -6.43
CA VAL A 139 11.83 -7.77 -7.39
C VAL A 139 12.73 -6.71 -8.03
N ARG A 140 12.18 -5.56 -8.42
CA ARG A 140 12.96 -4.44 -8.97
C ARG A 140 14.00 -3.94 -7.97
N GLN A 141 13.58 -3.69 -6.73
CA GLN A 141 14.49 -3.22 -5.68
C GLN A 141 15.66 -4.18 -5.45
N ASN A 142 15.40 -5.49 -5.40
CA ASN A 142 16.45 -6.49 -5.23
C ASN A 142 17.40 -6.55 -6.43
N SER A 143 16.90 -6.35 -7.66
CA SER A 143 17.75 -6.29 -8.85
C SER A 143 18.67 -5.07 -8.84
N ASP A 144 18.13 -3.90 -8.47
CA ASP A 144 18.89 -2.65 -8.37
C ASP A 144 19.98 -2.76 -7.28
N ASP A 145 19.65 -3.37 -6.14
CA ASP A 145 20.61 -3.61 -5.05
C ASP A 145 21.79 -4.51 -5.50
N ILE A 146 21.53 -5.52 -6.33
CA ILE A 146 22.58 -6.41 -6.86
C ILE A 146 23.46 -5.68 -7.87
N GLU A 147 22.90 -4.82 -8.74
CA GLU A 147 23.67 -4.06 -9.71
C GLU A 147 24.63 -3.06 -9.04
N ASP A 148 24.21 -2.43 -7.94
CA ASP A 148 25.04 -1.51 -7.16
C ASP A 148 26.19 -2.23 -6.44
N GLU A 149 25.94 -3.38 -5.80
CA GLU A 149 27.00 -4.18 -5.15
C GLU A 149 28.07 -4.64 -6.16
N VAL A 150 27.66 -5.02 -7.37
CA VAL A 150 28.58 -5.42 -8.44
C VAL A 150 29.41 -4.23 -8.91
N ARG A 151 28.84 -3.03 -9.04
CA ARG A 151 29.56 -1.82 -9.43
C ARG A 151 30.61 -1.41 -8.40
N GLU A 152 30.25 -1.40 -7.12
CA GLU A 152 31.20 -1.08 -6.06
C GLU A 152 32.34 -2.09 -6.01
N SER A 153 32.04 -3.39 -6.17
CA SER A 153 33.06 -4.45 -6.17
C SER A 153 34.08 -4.32 -7.31
N VAL A 154 33.67 -3.80 -8.47
CA VAL A 154 34.55 -3.58 -9.65
C VAL A 154 35.41 -2.32 -9.48
N GLN A 155 34.96 -1.34 -8.68
CA GLN A 155 35.67 -0.07 -8.49
C GLN A 155 36.86 -0.18 -7.50
N TYR A 156 36.91 -1.25 -6.70
CA TYR A 156 37.99 -1.56 -5.76
C TYR A 156 38.98 -2.64 -6.25
N GLN A 157 38.93 -3.03 -7.54
CA GLN A 157 39.91 -3.91 -8.20
C GLN A 157 40.81 -3.12 -9.15
#